data_AF-A0A938AP27-F1
#
_entry.id   AF-A0A938AP27-F1
#
_cell.length_a   1.000
_cell.length_b   1.000
_cell.length_c   1.000
_cell.angle_alpha   90.00
_cell.angle_beta   90.00
_cell.angle_gamma   90.00
#
_symmetry.space_group_name_H-M   'P 1'
#
loop_
_entity.id
_entity.type
_entity.pdbx_description
1 polymer ?
#
loop_
_entity_poly.entity_id
_entity_poly.type
_entity_poly.pdbx_seq_one_letter_code
_entity_poly.pdbx_strand_id
1 'polypeptide(L)'
;MQRADIVQAAAQIFRQKGYHATSMQDIADAVHLQKASLYHHIESKQEILLEILDAALDRLTADISAVVESDLSPTVKLRLALKAYTLRLNEDRDLASVLLLEYRGLDPKLRSRHIARRDRIDQLWRRLVKEGVDAGEFRRVDPVLTSFA
;
A
#
# COMPACT_ATOMS: atom_id res chain seq x y z
N MET A 1 -19.45 14.98 4.77
CA MET A 1 -18.61 13.95 4.12
C MET A 1 -17.40 13.71 4.99
N GLN A 2 -17.03 12.46 5.26
CA GLN A 2 -15.78 12.17 5.96
C GLN A 2 -14.63 12.11 4.96
N ARG A 3 -13.43 12.39 5.45
CA ARG A 3 -12.22 12.36 4.63
C ARG A 3 -11.93 10.98 4.05
N ALA A 4 -12.28 9.93 4.80
CA ALA A 4 -12.19 8.54 4.36
C ALA A 4 -13.03 8.27 3.11
N ASP A 5 -14.25 8.82 3.04
CA ASP A 5 -15.14 8.62 1.89
C ASP A 5 -14.56 9.25 0.62
N ILE A 6 -13.91 10.41 0.76
CA ILE A 6 -13.24 11.11 -0.35
C ILE A 6 -12.05 10.30 -0.86
N VAL A 7 -11.23 9.78 0.05
CA VAL A 7 -10.07 8.95 -0.29
C VAL A 7 -10.51 7.67 -1.01
N GLN A 8 -11.58 7.03 -0.55
CA GLN A 8 -12.13 5.84 -1.19
C GLN A 8 -12.69 6.12 -2.59
N ALA A 9 -13.46 7.20 -2.75
CA ALA A 9 -13.97 7.62 -4.06
C ALA A 9 -12.81 7.96 -5.02
N ALA A 10 -11.78 8.65 -4.53
CA ALA A 10 -10.62 8.97 -5.34
C ALA A 10 -9.84 7.72 -5.78
N ALA A 11 -9.69 6.70 -4.91
CA ALA A 11 -9.05 5.44 -5.28
C ALA A 11 -9.80 4.73 -6.44
N GLN A 12 -11.13 4.75 -6.41
CA GLN A 12 -11.95 4.23 -7.51
C GLN A 12 -11.70 4.97 -8.82
N ILE A 13 -11.68 6.30 -8.79
CA ILE A 13 -11.47 7.10 -10.01
C ILE A 13 -10.04 6.93 -10.53
N PHE A 14 -9.04 6.89 -9.63
CA PHE A 14 -7.65 6.63 -10.02
C PHE A 14 -7.50 5.27 -10.69
N ARG A 15 -8.15 4.22 -10.19
CA ARG A 15 -8.17 2.91 -10.87
C ARG A 15 -8.81 2.97 -12.26
N GLN A 16 -9.89 3.75 -12.43
CA GLN A 16 -10.64 3.81 -13.68
C GLN A 16 -9.97 4.66 -14.76
N LYS A 17 -9.40 5.82 -14.38
CA LYS A 17 -8.87 6.84 -15.31
C LYS A 17 -7.35 6.98 -15.24
N GLY A 18 -6.71 6.45 -14.21
CA GLY A 18 -5.33 6.74 -13.86
C GLY A 18 -5.17 8.02 -13.03
N TYR A 19 -4.12 8.08 -12.21
CA TYR A 19 -3.85 9.24 -11.34
C TYR A 19 -3.69 10.54 -12.13
N HIS A 20 -2.91 10.51 -13.22
CA HIS A 20 -2.58 11.73 -13.98
C HIS A 20 -3.80 12.33 -14.70
N ALA A 21 -4.68 11.49 -15.25
CA ALA A 21 -5.88 11.94 -15.96
C ALA A 21 -7.04 12.34 -15.03
N THR A 22 -6.93 12.07 -13.73
CA THR A 22 -7.93 12.46 -12.74
C THR A 22 -7.70 13.89 -12.26
N SER A 23 -8.75 14.69 -12.20
CA SER A 23 -8.74 16.05 -11.66
C SER A 23 -9.39 16.13 -10.29
N MET A 24 -9.16 17.23 -9.56
CA MET A 24 -9.90 17.52 -8.32
C MET A 24 -11.40 17.72 -8.57
N GLN A 25 -11.81 18.11 -9.78
CA GLN A 25 -13.22 18.23 -10.13
C GLN A 25 -13.87 16.85 -10.25
N ASP A 26 -13.21 15.91 -10.92
CA ASP A 26 -13.71 14.52 -11.03
C ASP A 26 -13.99 13.91 -9.66
N ILE A 27 -13.07 14.14 -8.70
CA ILE A 27 -13.22 13.66 -7.32
C ILE A 27 -14.41 14.34 -6.65
N ALA A 28 -14.53 15.66 -6.76
CA ALA A 28 -15.62 16.43 -6.17
C ALA A 28 -17.00 15.98 -6.68
N ASP A 29 -17.10 15.74 -7.99
CA ASP A 29 -18.33 15.27 -8.64
C ASP A 29 -18.73 13.88 -8.14
N ALA A 30 -17.75 12.96 -8.01
CA ALA A 30 -17.99 11.61 -7.52
C ALA A 30 -18.47 11.55 -6.06
N VAL A 31 -18.14 12.57 -5.26
CA VAL A 31 -18.58 12.69 -3.86
C VAL A 31 -19.73 13.69 -3.68
N HIS A 32 -20.31 14.19 -4.77
CA HIS A 32 -21.38 15.19 -4.76
C HIS A 32 -21.06 16.45 -3.96
N LEU A 33 -19.80 16.91 -4.01
CA LEU A 33 -19.36 18.15 -3.41
C LEU A 33 -19.00 19.18 -4.48
N GLN A 34 -19.10 20.46 -4.11
CA GLN A 34 -18.42 21.50 -4.88
C GLN A 34 -16.91 21.36 -4.70
N LYS A 35 -16.14 21.67 -5.74
CA LYS A 35 -14.67 21.64 -5.69
C LYS A 35 -14.09 22.51 -4.56
N ALA A 36 -14.68 23.67 -4.30
CA ALA A 36 -14.31 24.52 -3.18
C ALA A 36 -14.53 23.81 -1.82
N SER A 37 -15.65 23.10 -1.67
CA SER A 37 -15.95 22.31 -0.47
C SER A 37 -14.99 21.13 -0.29
N LEU A 38 -14.57 20.49 -1.38
CA LEU A 38 -13.57 19.41 -1.34
C LEU A 38 -12.23 19.90 -0.75
N TYR A 39 -11.80 21.11 -1.10
CA TYR A 39 -10.56 21.69 -0.56
C TYR A 39 -10.60 21.98 0.95
N HIS A 40 -11.79 22.05 1.57
CA HIS A 40 -11.88 22.12 3.03
C HIS A 40 -11.55 20.78 3.72
N HIS A 41 -11.63 19.66 3.00
CA HIS A 41 -11.32 18.34 3.53
C HIS A 41 -9.92 17.87 3.18
N ILE A 42 -9.43 18.24 1.99
CA ILE A 42 -8.19 17.74 1.42
C ILE A 42 -7.41 18.84 0.71
N GLU A 43 -6.11 18.90 0.98
CA GLU A 43 -5.24 19.94 0.46
C GLU A 43 -4.96 19.82 -1.05
N SER A 44 -4.74 18.60 -1.55
CA SER A 44 -4.36 18.39 -2.95
C SER A 44 -4.58 16.95 -3.42
N LYS A 45 -4.59 16.76 -4.75
CA LYS A 45 -4.60 15.43 -5.37
C LYS A 45 -3.39 14.56 -4.94
N GLN A 46 -2.25 15.21 -4.69
CA GLN A 46 -1.02 14.57 -4.21
C GLN A 46 -1.16 14.02 -2.79
N GLU A 47 -1.81 14.76 -1.87
CA GLU A 47 -2.09 14.26 -0.52
C GLU A 47 -3.11 13.10 -0.54
N ILE A 48 -4.09 13.12 -1.45
CA ILE A 48 -5.01 11.98 -1.66
C ILE A 48 -4.23 10.74 -2.08
N LEU A 49 -3.37 10.87 -3.09
CA LEU A 49 -2.55 9.75 -3.57
C LEU A 49 -1.68 9.19 -2.44
N LEU A 50 -1.01 10.07 -1.69
CA LEU A 50 -0.19 9.65 -0.55
C LEU A 50 -1.00 8.84 0.46
N GLU A 51 -2.22 9.27 0.78
CA GLU A 51 -3.05 8.56 1.75
C GLU A 51 -3.58 7.23 1.28
N ILE A 52 -3.94 7.13 0.00
CA ILE A 52 -4.32 5.84 -0.58
C ILE A 52 -3.16 4.86 -0.47
N LEU A 53 -1.95 5.31 -0.85
CA LEU A 53 -0.74 4.50 -0.81
C LEU A 53 -0.36 4.11 0.63
N ASP A 54 -0.40 5.06 1.55
CA ASP A 54 -0.09 4.84 2.97
C ASP A 54 -1.10 3.88 3.61
N ALA A 55 -2.40 4.05 3.36
CA ALA A 55 -3.44 3.16 3.87
C ALA A 55 -3.30 1.73 3.33
N ALA A 56 -2.95 1.57 2.05
CA ALA A 56 -2.71 0.25 1.46
C ALA A 56 -1.51 -0.46 2.12
N LEU A 57 -0.40 0.26 2.32
CA LEU A 57 0.79 -0.30 2.99
C LEU A 57 0.57 -0.58 4.48
N ASP A 58 -0.15 0.27 5.20
CA ASP A 58 -0.43 0.06 6.62
C ASP A 58 -1.26 -1.22 6.83
N ARG A 59 -2.25 -1.49 5.95
CA ARG A 59 -3.02 -2.74 5.96
C ARG A 59 -2.17 -3.96 5.64
N LEU A 60 -1.37 -3.91 4.57
CA LEU A 60 -0.45 -5.00 4.21
C LEU A 60 0.54 -5.30 5.32
N THR A 61 1.11 -4.26 5.93
CA THR A 61 2.06 -4.38 7.03
C THR A 61 1.41 -5.07 8.23
N ALA A 62 0.20 -4.67 8.61
CA ALA A 62 -0.52 -5.28 9.73
C ALA A 62 -0.76 -6.79 9.51
N ASP A 63 -1.25 -7.18 8.33
CA ASP A 63 -1.54 -8.58 8.03
C ASP A 63 -0.27 -9.45 8.01
N ILE A 64 0.82 -8.94 7.42
CA ILE A 64 2.08 -9.68 7.34
C ILE A 64 2.76 -9.75 8.70
N SER A 65 2.76 -8.67 9.49
CA SER A 65 3.37 -8.66 10.84
C SER A 65 2.72 -9.71 11.73
N ALA A 66 1.39 -9.82 11.71
CA ALA A 66 0.66 -10.81 12.49
C ALA A 66 1.10 -12.26 12.19
N VAL A 67 1.48 -12.55 10.95
CA VAL A 67 2.01 -13.87 10.56
C VAL A 67 3.49 -14.01 10.96
N VAL A 68 4.31 -13.01 10.66
CA VAL A 68 5.76 -13.05 10.90
C VAL A 68 6.08 -13.15 12.40
N GLU A 69 5.25 -12.55 13.25
CA GLU A 69 5.41 -12.54 14.71
C GLU A 69 4.87 -13.79 15.41
N SER A 70 4.29 -14.74 14.68
CA SER A 70 3.82 -16.01 15.25
C SER A 70 4.95 -16.96 15.63
N ASP A 71 4.66 -17.99 16.42
CA ASP A 71 5.61 -19.06 16.79
C ASP A 71 5.71 -20.19 15.75
N LEU A 72 5.25 -19.94 14.51
CA LEU A 72 5.26 -20.93 13.43
C LEU A 72 6.66 -21.07 12.81
N SER A 73 6.90 -22.20 12.12
CA SER A 73 8.14 -22.36 11.35
C SER A 73 8.25 -21.30 10.24
N PRO A 74 9.46 -20.82 9.89
CA PRO A 74 9.67 -19.87 8.80
C PRO A 74 8.99 -20.24 7.49
N THR A 75 9.02 -21.53 7.09
CA THR A 75 8.32 -22.01 5.90
C THR A 75 6.81 -21.80 5.97
N VAL A 76 6.22 -22.05 7.14
CA VAL A 76 4.78 -21.83 7.37
C VAL A 76 4.47 -20.33 7.36
N LYS A 77 5.27 -19.52 8.06
CA LYS A 77 5.15 -18.05 8.05
C LYS A 77 5.20 -17.49 6.63
N LEU A 78 6.16 -17.92 5.80
CA LEU A 78 6.28 -17.44 4.41
C LEU A 78 5.03 -17.74 3.59
N ARG A 79 4.51 -18.96 3.69
CA ARG A 79 3.29 -19.36 2.97
C ARG A 79 2.09 -18.53 3.42
N LEU A 80 1.92 -18.32 4.72
CA LEU A 80 0.80 -17.57 5.27
C LEU A 80 0.93 -16.07 4.98
N ALA A 81 2.13 -15.50 5.03
CA ALA A 81 2.38 -14.10 4.71
C ALA A 81 2.12 -13.82 3.23
N LEU A 82 2.55 -14.70 2.32
CA LEU A 82 2.25 -14.60 0.89
C LEU A 82 0.74 -14.72 0.62
N LYS A 83 0.06 -15.62 1.34
CA LYS A 83 -1.40 -15.74 1.27
C LYS A 83 -2.08 -14.44 1.75
N ALA A 84 -1.67 -13.90 2.89
CA ALA A 84 -2.20 -12.66 3.44
C ALA A 84 -1.99 -11.47 2.48
N TYR A 85 -0.78 -11.32 1.94
CA TYR A 85 -0.46 -10.33 0.91
C TYR A 85 -1.39 -10.45 -0.30
N THR A 86 -1.55 -11.66 -0.84
CA THR A 86 -2.38 -11.91 -2.02
C THR A 86 -3.87 -11.66 -1.74
N LEU A 87 -4.37 -12.09 -0.58
CA LEU A 87 -5.76 -11.83 -0.18
C LEU A 87 -6.01 -10.33 -0.04
N ARG A 88 -5.10 -9.59 0.61
CA ARG A 88 -5.22 -8.14 0.77
C ARG A 88 -5.31 -7.41 -0.57
N LEU A 89 -4.48 -7.78 -1.55
CA LEU A 89 -4.53 -7.20 -2.90
C LEU A 89 -5.84 -7.54 -3.65
N ASN A 90 -6.55 -8.59 -3.25
CA ASN A 90 -7.82 -8.98 -3.86
C ASN A 90 -9.05 -8.39 -3.16
N GLU A 91 -8.97 -8.07 -1.88
CA GLU A 91 -10.08 -7.52 -1.09
C GLU A 91 -10.46 -6.10 -1.50
N ASP A 92 -9.47 -5.26 -1.83
CA ASP A 92 -9.68 -3.87 -2.22
C ASP A 92 -8.91 -3.57 -3.51
N ARG A 93 -9.57 -3.83 -4.64
CA ARG A 93 -8.97 -3.65 -5.97
C ARG A 93 -8.62 -2.20 -6.29
N ASP A 94 -9.32 -1.25 -5.67
CA ASP A 94 -9.10 0.18 -5.90
C ASP A 94 -7.80 0.61 -5.21
N LEU A 95 -7.63 0.27 -3.93
CA LEU A 95 -6.37 0.50 -3.22
C LEU A 95 -5.21 -0.28 -3.86
N ALA A 96 -5.40 -1.55 -4.21
CA ALA A 96 -4.37 -2.38 -4.81
C ALA A 96 -3.88 -1.82 -6.16
N SER A 97 -4.80 -1.34 -7.00
CA SER A 97 -4.46 -0.72 -8.28
C SER A 97 -3.59 0.52 -8.08
N VAL A 98 -3.95 1.39 -7.14
CA VAL A 98 -3.18 2.62 -6.87
C VAL A 98 -1.81 2.29 -6.28
N LEU A 99 -1.74 1.34 -5.34
CA LEU A 99 -0.47 0.88 -4.75
C LEU A 99 0.51 0.39 -5.80
N LEU A 100 0.05 -0.49 -6.71
CA LEU A 100 0.93 -1.16 -7.68
C LEU A 100 1.31 -0.26 -8.86
N LEU A 101 0.44 0.67 -9.26
CA LEU A 101 0.60 1.40 -10.52
C LEU A 101 0.97 2.87 -10.34
N GLU A 102 0.54 3.51 -9.26
CA GLU A 102 0.50 4.98 -9.17
C GLU A 102 1.52 5.57 -8.20
N TYR A 103 2.34 4.75 -7.52
CA TYR A 103 3.41 5.23 -6.63
C TYR A 103 4.32 6.27 -7.31
N ARG A 104 4.59 6.11 -8.61
CA ARG A 104 5.42 7.04 -9.39
C ARG A 104 4.78 8.42 -9.57
N GLY A 105 3.48 8.56 -9.34
CA GLY A 105 2.74 9.81 -9.36
C GLY A 105 3.06 10.74 -8.19
N LEU A 106 3.67 10.24 -7.10
CA LEU A 106 4.06 11.07 -5.96
C LEU A 106 5.25 11.98 -6.29
N ASP A 107 5.12 13.25 -5.90
CA ASP A 107 6.21 14.22 -5.89
C ASP A 107 7.36 13.74 -5.01
N PRO A 108 8.62 14.17 -5.25
CA PRO A 108 9.77 13.76 -4.43
C PRO A 108 9.58 13.94 -2.92
N LYS A 109 8.96 15.05 -2.50
CA LYS A 109 8.68 15.33 -1.07
C LYS A 109 7.76 14.30 -0.43
N LEU A 110 6.66 13.95 -1.11
CA LEU A 110 5.69 12.99 -0.59
C LEU A 110 6.18 11.56 -0.70
N ARG A 111 6.95 11.27 -1.75
CA ARG A 111 7.63 9.99 -1.90
C ARG A 111 8.56 9.70 -0.72
N SER A 112 9.30 10.71 -0.26
CA SER A 112 10.14 10.59 0.94
C SER A 112 9.34 10.40 2.23
N ARG A 113 8.09 10.89 2.31
CA ARG A 113 7.19 10.59 3.45
C ARG A 113 6.68 9.16 3.40
N HIS A 114 6.38 8.66 2.20
CA HIS A 114 5.87 7.32 1.96
C HIS A 114 6.92 6.22 2.19
N ILE A 115 8.20 6.51 1.91
CA ILE A 115 9.28 5.51 1.88
C ILE A 115 9.39 4.71 3.19
N ALA A 116 9.18 5.36 4.34
CA ALA A 116 9.28 4.69 5.64
C ALA A 116 8.23 3.58 5.82
N ARG A 117 7.05 3.71 5.23
CA ARG A 117 6.02 2.64 5.25
C ARG A 117 6.41 1.50 4.34
N ARG A 118 6.92 1.81 3.14
CA ARG A 118 7.42 0.80 2.21
C ARG A 118 8.56 0.01 2.84
N ASP A 119 9.51 0.69 3.48
CA ASP A 119 10.66 0.03 4.09
C ASP A 119 10.26 -0.94 5.23
N ARG A 120 9.12 -0.72 5.91
CA ARG A 120 8.61 -1.66 6.93
C ARG A 120 8.20 -3.01 6.34
N ILE A 121 7.52 -3.01 5.19
CA ILE A 121 7.10 -4.27 4.54
C ILE A 121 8.34 -5.04 4.06
N ASP A 122 9.31 -4.34 3.48
CA ASP A 122 10.58 -4.91 3.03
C ASP A 122 11.36 -5.52 4.20
N GLN A 123 11.38 -4.83 5.34
CA GLN A 123 12.02 -5.34 6.57
C GLN A 123 11.34 -6.59 7.10
N LEU A 124 10.01 -6.70 7.03
CA LEU A 124 9.30 -7.93 7.43
C LEU A 124 9.72 -9.12 6.57
N TRP A 125 9.75 -8.96 5.24
CA TRP A 125 10.18 -10.02 4.33
C TRP A 125 11.64 -10.41 4.55
N ARG A 126 12.53 -9.43 4.69
CA ARG A 126 13.96 -9.67 4.94
C ARG A 126 14.20 -10.40 6.25
N ARG A 127 13.49 -10.03 7.32
CA ARG A 127 13.57 -10.72 8.62
C ARG A 127 13.11 -12.17 8.50
N LEU A 128 11.99 -12.42 7.83
CA LEU A 128 11.47 -13.77 7.64
C LEU A 128 12.40 -14.66 6.80
N VAL A 129 12.95 -14.12 5.71
CA VAL A 129 13.94 -14.84 4.89
C VAL A 129 15.17 -15.17 5.72
N LYS A 130 15.68 -14.20 6.49
CA LYS A 130 16.83 -14.43 7.39
C LYS A 130 16.51 -15.51 8.43
N GLU A 131 15.36 -15.45 9.08
CA GLU A 131 14.91 -16.45 10.07
C GLU A 131 14.91 -17.87 9.47
N GLY A 132 14.36 -18.05 8.27
CA GLY A 132 14.34 -19.35 7.61
C GLY A 132 15.71 -19.83 7.12
N VAL A 133 16.63 -18.93 6.75
CA VAL A 133 18.02 -19.30 6.44
C VAL A 133 18.76 -19.75 7.70
N ASP A 134 18.60 -19.02 8.81
CA ASP A 134 19.24 -19.34 10.09
C ASP A 134 18.70 -20.66 10.67
N ALA A 135 17.41 -20.95 10.47
CA ALA A 135 16.78 -22.22 10.84
C ALA A 135 17.13 -23.39 9.90
N GLY A 136 17.82 -23.13 8.78
CA GLY A 136 18.14 -24.14 7.76
C GLY A 136 16.95 -24.60 6.90
N GLU A 137 15.80 -23.95 7.02
CA GLU A 137 14.60 -24.23 6.21
C GLU A 137 14.69 -23.63 4.80
N PHE A 138 15.40 -22.51 4.64
CA PHE A 138 15.59 -21.84 3.35
C PHE A 138 17.01 -21.96 2.84
N ARG A 139 17.15 -22.06 1.51
CA ARG A 139 18.46 -21.96 0.85
C ARG A 139 19.04 -20.57 1.10
N ARG A 140 20.35 -20.49 1.32
CA ARG A 140 21.06 -19.21 1.36
C ARG A 140 20.87 -18.48 0.04
N VAL A 141 20.21 -17.34 0.10
CA VAL A 141 20.01 -16.40 -1.00
C VAL A 141 20.38 -15.01 -0.49
N ASP A 142 20.83 -14.12 -1.39
CA ASP A 142 20.99 -12.72 -1.03
C ASP A 142 19.58 -12.13 -0.76
N PRO A 143 19.27 -11.71 0.49
CA PRO A 143 17.94 -11.20 0.84
C PRO A 143 17.59 -9.91 0.08
N VAL A 144 18.59 -9.21 -0.49
CA VAL A 144 18.39 -7.99 -1.30
C VAL A 144 17.73 -8.31 -2.63
N LEU A 145 17.93 -9.52 -3.19
CA LEU A 145 17.42 -9.90 -4.52
C LEU A 145 16.00 -10.47 -4.50
N THR A 146 15.41 -10.72 -3.34
CA THR A 146 14.07 -11.33 -3.21
C THR A 146 12.95 -10.36 -2.79
N SER A 147 13.24 -9.07 -2.59
CA SER A 147 12.27 -8.09 -2.06
C SER A 147 11.76 -7.05 -3.06
N PHE A 148 11.86 -7.28 -4.37
CA PHE A 148 11.31 -6.34 -5.35
C PHE A 148 9.83 -6.61 -5.62
N ALA A 149 8.97 -5.79 -5.01
CA ALA A 149 7.63 -5.44 -5.50
C ALA A 149 7.45 -3.94 -5.33
#